data_AF-A0A2V8E4C2-F1
#
_entry.id   AF-A0A2V8E4C2-F1
#
_cell.length_a   1.000
_cell.length_b   1.000
_cell.length_c   1.000
_cell.angle_alpha   90.00
_cell.angle_beta   90.00
_cell.angle_gamma   90.00
#
_symmetry.space_group_name_H-M   'P 1'
#
loop_
_entity.id
_entity.type
_entity.pdbx_description
1 polymer ?
#
loop_
_entity_poly.entity_id
_entity_poly.type
_entity_poly.pdbx_seq_one_letter_code
_entity_poly.pdbx_strand_id
1 'polypeptide(L)'
;MHARAMPLAAAALTVALFVCCTSAPQGGSPPPQGSAARSDASSPDDWFTDQADAAGLHFVHFNGMSGEFYFPEIMPPGVGLLDYDNDGDLDVFLVQGDMMGPGKKLSDALFKPVGPLPLKGRLFRNDLQIAEDGTRTVRFTDVTDRSGIDARGHGMGVAVGDVDNDGLVDLFLTYLGKNR
;
A
#
# COMPACT_ATOMS: atom_id res chain seq x y z
N MET A 1 52.34 31.01 37.45
CA MET A 1 52.06 29.92 38.41
C MET A 1 51.47 28.79 37.59
N HIS A 2 52.18 27.73 37.18
CA HIS A 2 52.94 26.73 37.98
C HIS A 2 52.05 26.07 39.05
N ALA A 3 51.93 24.74 39.18
CA ALA A 3 52.66 23.64 38.52
C ALA A 3 51.84 22.32 38.38
N ARG A 4 52.40 21.35 37.64
CA ARG A 4 52.02 19.91 37.64
C ARG A 4 52.50 19.20 38.91
N ALA A 5 51.93 18.04 39.26
CA ALA A 5 52.66 16.76 39.37
C ALA A 5 51.76 15.56 39.78
N MET A 6 52.12 14.36 39.32
CA MET A 6 51.65 13.04 39.82
C MET A 6 52.72 12.43 40.77
N PRO A 7 52.39 11.32 41.45
CA PRO A 7 53.21 10.11 41.41
C PRO A 7 52.35 8.88 40.95
N LEU A 8 52.79 7.84 40.22
CA LEU A 8 53.85 6.81 40.46
C LEU A 8 53.73 6.14 41.85
N ALA A 9 53.98 4.85 42.11
CA ALA A 9 54.13 3.60 41.33
C ALA A 9 54.19 2.44 42.37
N ALA A 10 54.09 1.12 42.10
CA ALA A 10 53.57 0.29 41.00
C ALA A 10 53.58 -1.19 41.49
N ALA A 11 52.72 -2.09 40.96
CA ALA A 11 52.80 -3.54 41.24
C ALA A 11 52.26 -4.39 40.08
N ALA A 12 53.02 -5.40 39.67
CA ALA A 12 52.64 -6.38 38.65
C ALA A 12 52.39 -7.76 39.28
N LEU A 13 51.43 -8.52 38.74
CA LEU A 13 51.39 -9.98 38.89
C LEU A 13 50.79 -10.63 37.62
N THR A 14 51.15 -11.88 37.40
CA THR A 14 51.28 -12.50 36.08
C THR A 14 50.19 -13.54 35.80
N VAL A 15 49.61 -13.47 34.59
CA VAL A 15 48.96 -14.55 33.80
C VAL A 15 47.89 -15.43 34.48
N ALA A 16 46.67 -15.35 33.94
CA ALA A 16 45.86 -16.52 33.63
C ALA A 16 45.19 -16.33 32.25
N LEU A 17 45.51 -17.20 31.30
CA LEU A 17 44.95 -17.15 29.95
C LEU A 17 43.58 -17.85 29.95
N PHE A 18 42.48 -17.08 29.82
CA PHE A 18 41.15 -17.64 29.59
C PHE A 18 40.64 -17.24 28.21
N VAL A 19 40.91 -18.09 27.23
CA VAL A 19 40.25 -18.03 25.91
C VAL A 19 38.82 -18.53 26.12
N CYS A 20 37.89 -17.60 26.33
CA CYS A 20 36.47 -17.89 26.30
C CYS A 20 35.91 -17.38 24.96
N CYS A 21 35.52 -18.31 24.08
CA CYS A 21 35.00 -17.99 22.76
C CYS A 21 33.68 -17.22 22.86
N THR A 22 33.71 -15.90 22.69
CA THR A 22 32.50 -15.11 22.49
C THR A 22 32.01 -15.26 21.05
N SER A 23 31.13 -16.26 20.84
CA SER A 23 30.36 -16.37 19.61
C SER A 23 29.57 -15.08 19.41
N ALA A 24 29.86 -14.34 18.33
CA ALA A 24 29.00 -13.24 17.92
C ALA A 24 27.58 -13.78 17.70
N PRO A 25 26.52 -13.02 18.09
CA PRO A 25 25.17 -13.40 17.74
C PRO A 25 25.09 -13.41 16.21
N GLN A 26 24.95 -14.60 15.63
CA GLN A 26 24.70 -14.72 14.20
C GLN A 26 23.41 -13.96 13.90
N GLY A 27 23.48 -13.05 12.93
CA GLY A 27 22.33 -12.24 12.56
C GLY A 27 21.15 -13.16 12.25
N GLY A 28 20.05 -12.98 12.96
CA GLY A 28 18.81 -13.63 12.59
C GLY A 28 18.50 -13.27 11.15
N SER A 29 18.36 -14.28 10.29
CA SER A 29 17.95 -14.08 8.91
C SER A 29 16.71 -13.16 8.89
N PRO A 30 16.62 -12.19 7.96
CA PRO A 30 15.39 -11.43 7.81
C PRO A 30 14.22 -12.42 7.66
N PRO A 31 13.03 -12.09 8.21
CA PRO A 31 11.87 -12.96 8.06
C PRO A 31 11.66 -13.26 6.58
N PRO A 32 11.27 -14.49 6.21
CA PRO A 32 11.16 -14.89 4.82
C PRO A 32 10.30 -13.86 4.08
N GLN A 33 10.90 -13.22 3.08
CA GLN A 33 10.17 -12.27 2.24
C GLN A 33 9.04 -13.06 1.61
N GLY A 34 7.80 -12.73 2.00
CA GLY A 34 6.56 -13.37 1.56
C GLY A 34 6.21 -13.10 0.09
N SER A 35 7.21 -13.09 -0.81
CA SER A 35 7.01 -13.24 -2.25
C SER A 35 6.86 -14.72 -2.57
N ALA A 36 5.82 -15.32 -2.00
CA ALA A 36 5.19 -16.47 -2.65
C ALA A 36 4.49 -15.89 -3.89
N ALA A 37 5.20 -15.91 -5.03
CA ALA A 37 4.53 -15.84 -6.32
C ALA A 37 3.46 -16.93 -6.31
N ARG A 38 2.18 -16.54 -6.34
CA ARG A 38 1.11 -17.53 -6.44
C ARG A 38 1.29 -18.25 -7.77
N SER A 39 1.02 -19.54 -7.77
CA SER A 39 0.92 -20.28 -9.02
C SER A 39 -0.42 -19.91 -9.68
N ASP A 40 -0.39 -19.01 -10.66
CA ASP A 40 -1.58 -18.55 -11.40
C ASP A 40 -2.19 -19.61 -12.33
N ALA A 41 -1.87 -20.89 -12.12
CA ALA A 41 -2.42 -22.01 -12.84
C ALA A 41 -3.80 -22.38 -12.26
N SER A 42 -4.84 -21.70 -12.74
CA SER A 42 -6.23 -22.04 -12.43
C SER A 42 -6.56 -23.48 -12.85
N SER A 43 -7.16 -24.25 -11.95
CA SER A 43 -7.65 -25.61 -12.24
C SER A 43 -9.05 -25.57 -12.86
N PRO A 44 -9.46 -26.58 -13.66
CA PRO A 44 -10.81 -26.63 -14.24
C PRO A 44 -11.95 -26.67 -13.21
N ASP A 45 -11.64 -27.04 -11.96
CA ASP A 45 -12.58 -27.12 -10.83
C ASP A 45 -12.63 -25.84 -9.98
N ASP A 46 -11.87 -24.79 -10.33
CA ASP A 46 -11.83 -23.54 -9.56
C ASP A 46 -13.16 -22.77 -9.70
N TRP A 47 -13.84 -22.52 -8.58
CA TRP A 47 -15.10 -21.74 -8.58
C TRP A 47 -14.91 -20.26 -8.91
N PHE A 48 -13.69 -19.74 -8.81
CA PHE A 48 -13.35 -18.35 -9.11
C PHE A 48 -12.01 -18.29 -9.82
N THR A 49 -11.91 -17.41 -10.82
CA THR A 49 -10.65 -17.09 -11.51
C THR A 49 -10.33 -15.63 -11.24
N ASP A 50 -9.09 -15.33 -10.84
CA ASP A 50 -8.63 -13.94 -10.80
C ASP A 50 -8.53 -13.40 -12.24
N GLN A 51 -9.15 -12.26 -12.48
CA GLN A 51 -9.21 -11.60 -13.79
C GLN A 51 -8.67 -10.16 -13.72
N ALA A 52 -8.16 -9.70 -12.57
CA ALA A 52 -7.72 -8.32 -12.39
C ALA A 52 -6.62 -7.96 -13.39
N ASP A 53 -5.58 -8.78 -13.50
CA ASP A 53 -4.47 -8.52 -14.43
C ASP A 53 -4.86 -8.68 -15.91
N ALA A 54 -5.75 -9.64 -16.24
CA ALA A 54 -6.21 -9.86 -17.62
C ALA A 54 -7.10 -8.70 -18.11
N ALA A 55 -7.95 -8.18 -17.22
CA ALA A 55 -8.77 -7.01 -17.48
C ALA A 55 -7.96 -5.70 -17.44
N GLY A 56 -6.83 -5.64 -16.73
CA GLY A 56 -5.99 -4.44 -16.59
C GLY A 56 -6.23 -3.62 -15.31
N LEU A 57 -6.95 -4.18 -14.34
CA LEU A 57 -7.26 -3.56 -13.04
C LEU A 57 -6.07 -3.68 -12.07
N HIS A 58 -4.93 -3.08 -12.42
CA HIS A 58 -3.70 -3.20 -11.64
C HIS A 58 -3.68 -2.21 -10.46
N PHE A 59 -4.11 -2.65 -9.28
CA PHE A 59 -4.11 -1.84 -8.06
C PHE A 59 -3.62 -2.60 -6.83
N VAL A 60 -2.78 -1.96 -6.02
CA VAL A 60 -2.36 -2.46 -4.71
C VAL A 60 -2.65 -1.40 -3.65
N HIS A 61 -3.43 -1.78 -2.64
CA HIS A 61 -3.69 -0.91 -1.49
C HIS A 61 -2.49 -0.86 -0.55
N PHE A 62 -2.16 0.34 -0.07
CA PHE A 62 -1.12 0.57 0.93
C PHE A 62 -1.73 0.92 2.29
N ASN A 63 -1.69 -0.02 3.24
CA ASN A 63 -2.34 0.12 4.54
C ASN A 63 -1.59 1.02 5.55
N GLY A 64 -0.48 1.67 5.19
CA GLY A 64 0.23 2.61 6.06
C GLY A 64 0.99 2.00 7.25
N MET A 65 1.14 0.67 7.32
CA MET A 65 1.69 -0.02 8.49
C MET A 65 3.11 0.46 8.85
N SER A 66 3.25 0.97 10.08
CA SER A 66 4.51 1.56 10.59
C SER A 66 5.01 1.00 11.92
N GLY A 67 4.34 -0.02 12.47
CA GLY A 67 4.64 -0.63 13.77
C GLY A 67 4.00 0.07 14.98
N GLU A 68 3.18 1.10 14.75
CA GLU A 68 2.38 1.78 15.78
C GLU A 68 0.99 1.12 15.99
N PHE A 69 0.64 0.12 15.18
CA PHE A 69 -0.60 -0.66 15.27
C PHE A 69 -1.88 0.19 15.21
N TYR A 70 -1.95 1.15 14.28
CA TYR A 70 -3.17 1.94 14.09
C TYR A 70 -4.32 1.05 13.61
N PHE A 71 -5.52 1.21 14.17
CA PHE A 71 -6.70 0.39 13.81
C PHE A 71 -7.00 0.35 12.29
N PRO A 72 -6.84 1.43 11.50
CA PRO A 72 -7.03 1.34 10.05
C PRO A 72 -6.01 0.46 9.31
N GLU A 73 -4.87 0.07 9.90
CA GLU A 73 -3.89 -0.83 9.25
C GLU A 73 -4.49 -2.22 8.89
N ILE A 74 -5.57 -2.62 9.57
CA ILE A 74 -6.31 -3.87 9.33
C ILE A 74 -7.62 -3.68 8.56
N MET A 75 -7.98 -2.45 8.19
CA MET A 75 -9.21 -2.14 7.46
C MET A 75 -8.94 -2.14 5.95
N PRO A 76 -9.73 -2.86 5.13
CA PRO A 76 -9.60 -2.77 3.68
C PRO A 76 -10.13 -1.42 3.17
N PRO A 77 -9.68 -0.97 1.98
CA PRO A 77 -10.22 0.22 1.34
C PRO A 77 -11.64 0.01 0.81
N GLY A 78 -12.36 1.12 0.65
CA GLY A 78 -13.60 1.17 -0.13
C GLY A 78 -13.37 1.05 -1.63
N VAL A 79 -14.42 0.61 -2.31
CA VAL A 79 -14.54 0.54 -3.77
C VAL A 79 -15.83 1.25 -4.17
N GLY A 80 -15.75 2.13 -5.17
CA GLY A 80 -16.91 2.78 -5.79
C GLY A 80 -17.12 2.20 -7.18
N LEU A 81 -18.37 1.86 -7.50
CA LEU A 81 -18.80 1.53 -8.86
C LEU A 81 -19.70 2.65 -9.36
N LEU A 82 -19.37 3.24 -10.50
CA LEU A 82 -19.99 4.43 -11.06
C LEU A 82 -19.85 4.43 -12.58
N ASP A 83 -20.69 5.17 -13.28
CA ASP A 83 -20.53 5.49 -14.70
C ASP A 83 -19.93 6.92 -14.76
N TYR A 84 -18.63 7.06 -15.07
CA TYR A 84 -17.91 8.34 -14.96
C TYR A 84 -17.92 9.14 -16.28
N ASP A 85 -18.02 8.49 -17.45
CA ASP A 85 -18.14 9.16 -18.76
C ASP A 85 -19.50 8.97 -19.46
N ASN A 86 -20.51 8.47 -18.73
CA ASN A 86 -21.91 8.33 -19.15
C ASN A 86 -22.10 7.43 -20.39
N ASP A 87 -21.34 6.33 -20.45
CA ASP A 87 -21.39 5.38 -21.56
C ASP A 87 -22.32 4.16 -21.31
N GLY A 88 -22.79 4.01 -20.06
CA GLY A 88 -23.76 3.00 -19.64
C GLY A 88 -23.15 1.71 -19.10
N ASP A 89 -21.83 1.63 -18.96
CA ASP A 89 -21.16 0.58 -18.18
C ASP A 89 -20.72 1.08 -16.77
N LEU A 90 -20.04 0.23 -15.97
CA LEU A 90 -19.61 0.61 -14.62
C LEU A 90 -18.08 0.54 -14.48
N ASP A 91 -17.52 1.70 -14.20
CA ASP A 91 -16.14 1.95 -13.83
C ASP A 91 -15.85 1.60 -12.38
N VAL A 92 -14.56 1.59 -12.04
CA VAL A 92 -14.09 1.24 -10.70
C VAL A 92 -13.22 2.36 -10.12
N PHE A 93 -13.68 2.98 -9.04
CA PHE A 93 -12.85 3.81 -8.18
C PHE A 93 -12.32 3.01 -6.98
N LEU A 94 -11.01 2.99 -6.80
CA LEU A 94 -10.33 2.29 -5.69
C LEU A 94 -9.71 3.29 -4.71
N VAL A 95 -10.13 3.21 -3.45
CA VAL A 95 -9.61 4.07 -2.37
C VAL A 95 -8.19 3.62 -1.99
N GLN A 96 -7.28 4.58 -1.86
CA GLN A 96 -5.88 4.32 -1.49
C GLN A 96 -5.59 4.81 -0.07
N GLY A 97 -4.70 4.09 0.62
CA GLY A 97 -4.16 4.48 1.91
C GLY A 97 -2.84 5.25 1.78
N ASP A 98 -2.41 5.82 2.90
CA ASP A 98 -1.13 6.54 3.03
C ASP A 98 -0.55 6.27 4.43
N MET A 99 0.62 6.82 4.75
CA MET A 99 1.18 6.77 6.10
C MET A 99 0.22 7.40 7.12
N MET A 100 0.09 6.73 8.26
CA MET A 100 -0.67 7.23 9.41
C MET A 100 0.27 7.70 10.52
N GLY A 101 -0.20 8.67 11.31
CA GLY A 101 0.54 9.23 12.44
C GLY A 101 1.32 10.51 12.09
N PRO A 102 1.59 11.38 13.08
CA PRO A 102 2.19 12.68 12.84
C PRO A 102 3.65 12.55 12.35
N GLY A 103 3.94 13.16 11.20
CA GLY A 103 5.30 13.28 10.66
C GLY A 103 5.89 12.02 10.01
N LYS A 104 5.16 10.89 10.01
CA LYS A 104 5.56 9.63 9.39
C LYS A 104 5.73 9.77 7.87
N LYS A 105 6.70 9.07 7.31
CA LYS A 105 7.11 9.09 5.90
C LYS A 105 7.06 7.69 5.32
N LEU A 106 7.01 7.55 3.99
CA LEU A 106 7.07 6.24 3.32
C LEU A 106 8.38 5.47 3.63
N SER A 107 9.45 6.15 4.06
CA SER A 107 10.66 5.52 4.61
C SER A 107 10.38 4.67 5.85
N ASP A 108 9.34 5.00 6.61
CA ASP A 108 9.04 4.45 7.94
C ASP A 108 8.03 3.29 7.87
N ALA A 109 7.44 3.06 6.69
CA ALA A 109 6.56 1.93 6.42
C ALA A 109 7.32 0.59 6.54
N LEU A 110 6.75 -0.39 7.25
CA LEU A 110 7.34 -1.72 7.40
C LEU A 110 7.34 -2.49 6.07
N PHE A 111 6.28 -2.34 5.28
CA PHE A 111 6.16 -2.80 3.90
C PHE A 111 6.15 -1.58 2.99
N LYS A 112 6.84 -1.61 1.85
CA LYS A 112 6.83 -0.49 0.91
C LYS A 112 5.62 -0.58 -0.02
N PRO A 113 5.00 0.56 -0.39
CA PRO A 113 3.91 0.54 -1.36
C PRO A 113 4.39 -0.02 -2.70
N VAL A 114 3.50 -0.72 -3.39
CA VAL A 114 3.69 -1.22 -4.75
C VAL A 114 2.81 -0.39 -5.69
N GLY A 115 3.35 0.01 -6.84
CA GLY A 115 2.65 0.84 -7.82
C GLY A 115 3.09 2.31 -7.84
N PRO A 116 2.40 3.17 -8.62
CA PRO A 116 2.85 4.53 -8.91
C PRO A 116 2.63 5.50 -7.73
N LEU A 117 3.65 6.33 -7.47
CA LEU A 117 3.59 7.46 -6.55
C LEU A 117 3.16 8.76 -7.29
N PRO A 118 2.46 9.69 -6.63
CA PRO A 118 2.03 9.66 -5.23
C PRO A 118 0.90 8.66 -4.97
N LEU A 119 0.79 8.25 -3.70
CA LEU A 119 -0.35 7.48 -3.23
C LEU A 119 -1.60 8.38 -3.28
N LYS A 120 -2.54 7.98 -4.13
CA LYS A 120 -3.90 8.53 -4.25
C LYS A 120 -4.82 7.41 -4.71
N GLY A 121 -6.14 7.59 -4.53
CA GLY A 121 -7.12 6.72 -5.16
C GLY A 121 -6.93 6.63 -6.68
N ARG A 122 -7.47 5.58 -7.30
CA ARG A 122 -7.37 5.33 -8.74
C ARG A 122 -8.75 5.19 -9.34
N LEU A 123 -8.99 5.81 -10.50
CA LEU A 123 -10.19 5.60 -11.30
C LEU A 123 -9.80 4.78 -12.54
N PHE A 124 -10.42 3.62 -12.68
CA PHE A 124 -10.29 2.74 -13.82
C PHE A 124 -11.57 2.82 -14.64
N ARG A 125 -11.48 3.40 -15.84
CA ARG A 125 -12.58 3.34 -16.80
C ARG A 125 -12.73 1.91 -17.29
N ASN A 126 -13.95 1.40 -17.38
CA ASN A 126 -14.22 0.16 -18.11
C ASN A 126 -14.45 0.46 -19.61
N ASP A 127 -13.79 -0.30 -20.47
CA ASP A 127 -13.85 -0.21 -21.91
C ASP A 127 -14.62 -1.45 -22.44
N LEU A 128 -15.86 -1.67 -21.98
CA LEU A 128 -16.61 -2.91 -22.24
C LEU A 128 -16.82 -3.16 -23.74
N GLN A 129 -16.40 -4.35 -24.19
CA GLN A 129 -16.66 -4.81 -25.55
C GLN A 129 -17.71 -5.92 -25.54
N ILE A 130 -18.72 -5.78 -26.40
CA ILE A 130 -19.74 -6.80 -26.64
C ILE A 130 -19.62 -7.24 -28.10
N ALA A 131 -19.28 -8.52 -28.30
CA ALA A 131 -19.17 -9.11 -29.64
C ALA A 131 -20.57 -9.43 -30.23
N GLU A 132 -20.62 -9.70 -31.54
CA GLU A 132 -21.87 -10.03 -32.25
C GLU A 132 -22.58 -11.28 -31.70
N ASP A 133 -21.85 -12.21 -31.09
CA ASP A 133 -22.37 -13.41 -30.43
C ASP A 133 -22.86 -13.17 -28.98
N GLY A 134 -22.75 -11.93 -28.49
CA GLY A 134 -23.10 -11.52 -27.14
C GLY A 134 -21.99 -11.72 -26.09
N THR A 135 -20.80 -12.22 -26.48
CA THR A 135 -19.65 -12.36 -25.58
C THR A 135 -19.22 -10.99 -25.08
N ARG A 136 -19.04 -10.87 -23.76
CA ARG A 136 -18.61 -9.64 -23.08
C ARG A 136 -17.16 -9.75 -22.65
N THR A 137 -16.35 -8.77 -23.01
CA THR A 137 -14.95 -8.63 -22.58
C THR A 137 -14.80 -7.30 -21.86
N VAL A 138 -14.58 -7.37 -20.54
CA VAL A 138 -14.25 -6.22 -19.69
C VAL A 138 -12.77 -5.92 -19.84
N ARG A 139 -12.44 -4.63 -20.01
CA ARG A 139 -11.07 -4.11 -19.97
C ARG A 139 -11.09 -2.82 -19.17
N PHE A 140 -10.09 -2.62 -18.33
CA PHE A 140 -9.93 -1.41 -17.56
C PHE A 140 -8.75 -0.57 -18.07
N THR A 141 -8.96 0.75 -18.17
CA THR A 141 -7.93 1.75 -18.43
C THR A 141 -7.82 2.67 -17.22
N ASP A 142 -6.63 2.80 -16.63
CA ASP A 142 -6.39 3.82 -15.59
C ASP A 142 -6.53 5.23 -16.20
N VAL A 143 -7.58 5.94 -15.80
CA VAL A 143 -7.89 7.31 -16.22
C VAL A 143 -7.66 8.33 -15.10
N THR A 144 -7.05 7.94 -13.98
CA THR A 144 -6.90 8.77 -12.76
C THR A 144 -6.31 10.15 -13.02
N ASP A 145 -5.29 10.25 -13.89
CA ASP A 145 -4.66 11.53 -14.22
C ASP A 145 -5.49 12.34 -15.23
N ARG A 146 -6.33 11.68 -16.04
CA ARG A 146 -7.20 12.33 -17.04
C ARG A 146 -8.49 12.86 -16.41
N SER A 147 -9.06 12.16 -15.43
CA SER A 147 -10.27 12.58 -14.70
C SER A 147 -10.03 13.74 -13.73
N GLY A 148 -8.76 14.08 -13.44
CA GLY A 148 -8.40 15.15 -12.51
C GLY A 148 -8.52 14.78 -11.03
N ILE A 149 -8.83 13.52 -10.70
CA ILE A 149 -8.98 13.07 -9.30
C ILE A 149 -7.63 13.04 -8.58
N ASP A 150 -7.52 13.79 -7.48
CA ASP A 150 -6.34 13.83 -6.60
C ASP A 150 -6.67 13.38 -5.16
N ALA A 151 -7.24 12.18 -5.05
CA ALA A 151 -7.69 11.56 -3.81
C ALA A 151 -6.55 11.09 -2.89
N ARG A 152 -5.76 12.03 -2.32
CA ARG A 152 -4.61 11.76 -1.43
C ARG A 152 -4.92 11.74 0.06
N GLY A 153 -4.16 10.91 0.79
CA GLY A 153 -4.22 10.69 2.23
C GLY A 153 -4.64 9.24 2.54
N HIS A 154 -4.77 8.91 3.82
CA HIS A 154 -5.24 7.59 4.23
C HIS A 154 -6.77 7.49 4.13
N GLY A 155 -7.27 7.14 2.94
CA GLY A 155 -8.69 6.96 2.67
C GLY A 155 -9.21 5.63 3.21
N MET A 156 -10.49 5.60 3.60
CA MET A 156 -11.15 4.43 4.19
C MET A 156 -12.30 3.94 3.31
N GLY A 157 -13.27 4.80 2.99
CA GLY A 157 -14.47 4.45 2.23
C GLY A 157 -14.82 5.48 1.17
N VAL A 158 -15.73 5.10 0.27
CA VAL A 158 -16.26 5.94 -0.79
C VAL A 158 -17.78 5.75 -0.87
N ALA A 159 -18.49 6.83 -1.13
CA ALA A 159 -19.88 6.84 -1.58
C ALA A 159 -19.95 7.56 -2.93
N VAL A 160 -20.88 7.14 -3.78
CA VAL A 160 -21.04 7.66 -5.15
C VAL A 160 -22.46 8.19 -5.36
N GLY A 161 -22.61 9.22 -6.18
CA GLY A 161 -23.90 9.74 -6.62
C GLY A 161 -23.78 11.16 -7.19
N ASP A 162 -24.70 11.55 -8.06
CA ASP A 162 -24.83 12.93 -8.56
C ASP A 162 -25.45 13.80 -7.44
N VAL A 163 -24.65 14.68 -6.82
CA VAL A 163 -25.05 15.46 -5.64
C VAL A 163 -25.62 16.83 -5.99
N ASP A 164 -25.14 17.47 -7.07
CA ASP A 164 -25.58 18.79 -7.51
C ASP A 164 -26.50 18.79 -8.74
N ASN A 165 -26.79 17.61 -9.30
CA ASN A 165 -27.67 17.34 -10.44
C ASN A 165 -27.12 17.94 -11.75
N ASP A 166 -25.81 17.86 -11.97
CA ASP A 166 -25.17 18.22 -13.25
C ASP A 166 -25.11 17.07 -14.27
N GLY A 167 -25.39 15.83 -13.84
CA GLY A 167 -25.36 14.62 -14.66
C GLY A 167 -24.01 13.89 -14.67
N LEU A 168 -23.07 14.26 -13.79
CA LEU A 168 -21.83 13.53 -13.51
C LEU A 168 -21.91 12.89 -12.12
N VAL A 169 -21.22 11.78 -11.92
CA VAL A 169 -21.24 11.07 -10.62
C VAL A 169 -20.13 11.59 -9.70
N ASP A 170 -20.51 12.19 -8.56
CA ASP A 170 -19.57 12.61 -7.53
C ASP A 170 -19.03 11.43 -6.71
N LEU A 171 -17.86 11.66 -6.10
CA LEU A 171 -17.23 10.79 -5.11
C LEU A 171 -17.12 11.51 -3.77
N PHE A 172 -17.80 11.01 -2.74
CA PHE A 172 -17.55 11.40 -1.36
C PHE A 172 -16.63 10.39 -0.67
N LEU A 173 -15.53 10.85 -0.09
CA LEU A 173 -14.46 10.00 0.44
C LEU A 173 -14.27 10.21 1.94
N THR A 174 -14.36 9.11 2.69
CA THR A 174 -14.00 9.11 4.12
C THR A 174 -12.51 8.87 4.31
N TYR A 175 -11.90 9.62 5.21
CA TYR A 175 -10.46 9.60 5.48
C TYR A 175 -10.19 9.50 6.97
N LEU A 176 -9.00 9.01 7.35
CA LEU A 176 -8.46 9.25 8.68
C LEU A 176 -8.15 10.75 8.83
N GLY A 177 -9.09 11.51 9.38
CA GLY A 177 -8.99 12.96 9.56
C GLY A 177 -10.08 13.72 8.79
N LYS A 178 -9.68 14.54 7.82
CA LYS A 178 -10.62 15.35 7.02
C LYS A 178 -11.09 14.57 5.79
N ASN A 179 -12.40 14.29 5.72
CA ASN A 179 -13.08 13.75 4.54
C ASN A 179 -12.94 14.70 3.33
N ARG A 180 -13.16 14.16 2.12
CA ARG A 180 -13.13 14.91 0.86
C ARG A 180 -14.44 14.73 0.12
#